data_AF-A0A2R6CIW8-F1
#
_entry.id   AF-A0A2R6CIW8-F1
#
_cell.length_a   1.000
_cell.length_b   1.000
_cell.length_c   1.000
_cell.angle_alpha   90.00
_cell.angle_beta   90.00
_cell.angle_gamma   90.00
#
_symmetry.space_group_name_H-M   'P 1'
#
loop_
_entity.id
_entity.type
_entity.pdbx_description
1 polymer ?
#
loop_
_entity_poly.entity_id
_entity_poly.type
_entity_poly.pdbx_seq_one_letter_code
_entity_poly.pdbx_strand_id
1 'polypeptide(L)'
;DPNGDTYFTYAGQYQPDAASMLRELEPPAYVAVVGKPRTFETDEGEVNVSIRPESITTVDEATRDRWVVETAERTVERLQAYDDDATEYVRMAREHYDSDAERYRQAAVEALEGLEAQATADA
;
A
#
# COMPACT_ATOMS: atom_id res chain seq x y z
N ASP A 1 -2.65 -3.81 5.97
CA ASP A 1 -3.15 -2.75 5.07
C ASP A 1 -4.48 -3.28 4.51
N PRO A 2 -5.13 -2.64 3.52
CA PRO A 2 -6.36 -3.18 2.93
C PRO A 2 -6.25 -4.59 2.33
N ASN A 3 -5.03 -5.04 1.98
CA ASN A 3 -4.77 -6.39 1.47
C ASN A 3 -4.44 -7.41 2.58
N GLY A 4 -4.46 -7.00 3.85
CA GLY A 4 -4.12 -7.84 4.99
C GLY A 4 -2.61 -7.90 5.31
N ASP A 5 -1.76 -7.21 4.57
CA ASP A 5 -0.31 -7.19 4.81
C ASP A 5 0.05 -6.33 6.03
N THR A 6 1.07 -6.73 6.79
CA THR A 6 1.55 -5.93 7.92
C THR A 6 2.80 -5.15 7.54
N TYR A 7 2.78 -3.84 7.81
CA TYR A 7 3.93 -2.96 7.64
C TYR A 7 4.34 -2.33 8.97
N PHE A 8 5.64 -2.26 9.23
CA PHE A 8 6.15 -1.68 10.47
C PHE A 8 6.56 -0.22 10.27
N THR A 9 6.09 0.66 11.15
CA THR A 9 6.49 2.08 11.17
C THR A 9 7.08 2.44 12.52
N TYR A 10 8.22 3.15 12.48
CA TYR A 10 8.90 3.65 13.67
C TYR A 10 9.23 5.12 13.50
N ALA A 11 8.81 5.96 14.45
CA ALA A 11 9.18 7.37 14.49
C ALA A 11 9.99 7.67 15.76
N GLY A 12 11.21 8.19 15.57
CA GLY A 12 12.10 8.57 16.66
C GLY A 12 12.23 10.08 16.84
N GLN A 13 13.22 10.50 17.63
CA GLN A 13 13.53 11.92 17.88
C GLN A 13 13.83 12.75 16.61
N TYR A 14 14.21 12.09 15.51
CA TYR A 14 14.48 12.73 14.22
C TYR A 14 13.23 12.81 13.30
N GLN A 15 12.07 12.36 13.78
CA GLN A 15 10.76 12.48 13.11
C GLN A 15 9.73 13.01 14.14
N PRO A 16 9.92 14.23 14.66
CA PRO A 16 9.15 14.72 15.80
C PRO A 16 7.64 14.71 15.56
N ASP A 17 7.19 15.12 14.38
CA ASP A 17 5.76 15.18 14.04
C ASP A 17 5.13 13.78 14.01
N ALA A 18 5.73 12.84 13.28
CA ALA A 18 5.26 11.46 13.23
C ALA A 18 5.34 10.78 14.62
N ALA A 19 6.35 11.09 15.42
CA ALA A 19 6.50 10.54 16.77
C ALA A 19 5.44 11.09 17.73
N SER A 20 5.06 12.36 17.60
CA SER A 20 3.96 12.94 18.38
C SER A 20 2.62 12.34 17.96
N MET A 21 2.36 12.23 16.66
CA MET A 21 1.16 11.55 16.14
C MET A 21 1.03 10.12 16.70
N LEU A 22 2.10 9.31 16.70
CA LEU A 22 2.06 7.95 17.27
C LEU A 22 1.80 7.91 18.78
N ARG A 23 2.21 8.95 19.53
CA ARG A 23 1.94 9.03 20.99
C ARG A 23 0.50 9.41 21.29
N GLU A 24 -0.11 10.20 20.41
CA GLU A 24 -1.47 10.74 20.56
C GLU A 24 -2.54 9.81 19.93
N LEU A 25 -2.14 8.93 19.02
CA LEU A 25 -3.04 7.99 18.35
C LEU A 25 -3.65 6.98 19.33
N GLU A 26 -4.97 6.82 19.30
CA GLU A 26 -5.70 5.82 20.08
C GLU A 26 -6.14 4.65 19.17
N PRO A 27 -5.55 3.45 19.30
CA PRO A 27 -5.98 2.29 18.51
C PRO A 27 -7.33 1.72 18.98
N PRO A 28 -8.15 1.15 18.06
CA PRO A 28 -7.92 1.04 16.62
C PRO A 28 -8.21 2.34 15.86
N ALA A 29 -7.37 2.68 14.90
CA ALA A 29 -7.54 3.86 14.05
C ALA A 29 -7.00 3.59 12.64
N TYR A 30 -7.66 4.13 11.61
CA TYR A 30 -7.10 4.19 10.27
C TYR A 30 -6.13 5.36 10.17
N VAL A 31 -4.98 5.12 9.55
CA VAL A 31 -3.95 6.14 9.34
C VAL A 31 -3.44 6.11 7.91
N ALA A 32 -3.24 7.30 7.34
CA ALA A 32 -2.42 7.48 6.15
C ALA A 32 -0.97 7.70 6.58
N VAL A 33 -0.05 6.94 5.99
CA VAL A 33 1.39 7.04 6.26
C VAL A 33 2.10 7.40 4.97
N VAL A 34 2.89 8.48 4.98
CA VAL A 34 3.83 8.81 3.90
C VAL A 34 5.22 8.60 4.45
N GLY A 35 6.06 7.88 3.74
CA GLY A 35 7.40 7.58 4.22
C GLY A 35 8.28 6.85 3.23
N LYS A 36 9.49 6.55 3.67
CA LYS A 36 10.50 5.84 2.88
C LYS A 36 10.51 4.37 3.25
N PRO A 37 10.26 3.45 2.30
CA PRO A 37 10.36 2.04 2.57
C PRO A 37 11.81 1.64 2.84
N ARG A 38 11.99 0.68 3.73
CA ARG A 38 13.25 0.03 4.04
C ARG A 38 13.01 -1.46 4.20
N THR A 39 13.76 -2.24 3.45
CA THR A 39 13.80 -3.69 3.55
C THR A 39 14.97 -4.10 4.42
N PHE A 40 14.77 -5.08 5.29
CA PHE A 40 15.85 -5.74 6.02
C PHE A 40 15.58 -7.24 6.08
N GLU A 41 16.64 -8.04 6.06
CA GLU A 41 16.56 -9.48 6.21
C GLU A 41 16.72 -9.84 7.68
N THR A 42 15.86 -10.72 8.19
CA THR A 42 16.00 -11.29 9.53
C THR A 42 17.11 -12.33 9.55
N ASP A 43 17.59 -12.70 10.73
CA ASP A 43 18.56 -13.80 10.88
C ASP A 43 18.01 -15.15 10.37
N GLU A 44 16.67 -15.24 10.22
CA GLU A 44 15.93 -16.39 9.70
C GLU A 44 15.73 -16.33 8.16
N GLY A 45 16.22 -15.28 7.50
CA GLY A 45 16.15 -15.10 6.05
C GLY A 45 14.87 -14.45 5.53
N GLU A 46 13.99 -13.98 6.42
CA GLU A 46 12.75 -13.30 6.03
C GLU A 46 13.02 -11.82 5.71
N VAL A 47 12.53 -11.34 4.57
CA VAL A 47 12.63 -9.91 4.21
C VAL A 47 11.42 -9.18 4.77
N ASN A 48 11.65 -8.32 5.76
CA ASN A 48 10.63 -7.45 6.33
C ASN A 48 10.68 -6.05 5.73
N VAL A 49 9.50 -5.45 5.52
CA VAL A 49 9.35 -4.07 5.05
C VAL A 49 8.96 -3.18 6.22
N SER A 50 9.76 -2.14 6.44
CA SER A 50 9.44 -1.05 7.35
C SER A 50 9.28 0.26 6.57
N ILE A 51 8.42 1.15 7.06
CA ILE A 51 8.23 2.49 6.51
C ILE A 51 8.77 3.48 7.53
N ARG A 52 9.82 4.21 7.15
CA ARG A 52 10.28 5.38 7.91
C ARG A 52 9.31 6.53 7.63
N PRO A 53 8.47 6.93 8.60
CA PRO A 53 7.42 7.91 8.36
C PRO A 53 8.02 9.30 8.20
N GLU A 54 7.53 10.02 7.21
CA GLU A 54 7.67 11.46 7.04
C GLU A 54 6.42 12.16 7.56
N SER A 55 5.24 11.55 7.39
CA SER A 55 3.99 11.98 8.02
C SER A 55 3.10 10.79 8.38
N ILE A 56 2.26 10.98 9.39
CA ILE A 56 1.19 10.07 9.82
C ILE A 56 -0.04 10.92 10.08
N THR A 57 -1.20 10.53 9.55
CA THR A 57 -2.45 11.28 9.72
C THR A 57 -3.60 10.32 9.90
N THR A 58 -4.41 10.52 10.93
CA THR A 58 -5.64 9.76 11.15
C THR A 58 -6.63 10.05 10.03
N VAL A 59 -7.24 9.02 9.48
CA VAL A 59 -8.28 9.12 8.45
C VAL A 59 -9.52 8.36 8.89
N ASP A 60 -10.66 8.72 8.34
CA ASP A 60 -11.89 7.95 8.51
C ASP A 60 -11.96 6.78 7.52
N GLU A 61 -12.93 5.90 7.77
CA GLU A 61 -13.18 4.72 6.93
C GLU A 61 -13.49 5.08 5.49
N ALA A 62 -14.37 6.08 5.28
CA ALA A 62 -14.73 6.53 3.93
C ALA A 62 -13.52 7.05 3.13
N THR A 63 -12.57 7.71 3.80
CA THR A 63 -11.31 8.13 3.19
C THR A 63 -10.42 6.94 2.86
N ARG A 64 -10.30 5.97 3.78
CA ARG A 64 -9.55 4.72 3.54
C ARG A 64 -10.12 3.96 2.33
N ASP A 65 -11.44 3.80 2.26
CA ASP A 65 -12.11 3.07 1.18
C ASP A 65 -11.96 3.77 -0.17
N ARG A 66 -12.08 5.11 -0.20
CA ARG A 66 -11.82 5.89 -1.42
C ARG A 66 -10.41 5.66 -1.94
N TRP A 67 -9.41 5.66 -1.05
CA TRP A 67 -8.02 5.43 -1.44
C TRP A 67 -7.80 4.01 -2.00
N VAL A 68 -8.46 3.01 -1.44
CA VAL A 68 -8.41 1.63 -1.96
C VAL A 68 -8.98 1.57 -3.37
N VAL A 69 -10.18 2.12 -3.59
CA VAL A 69 -10.82 2.13 -4.92
C VAL A 69 -9.94 2.86 -5.95
N GLU A 70 -9.52 4.10 -5.64
CA GLU A 70 -8.68 4.90 -6.56
C GLU A 70 -7.34 4.20 -6.86
N THR A 71 -6.76 3.53 -5.87
CA THR A 71 -5.50 2.78 -6.06
C THR A 71 -5.69 1.55 -6.95
N ALA A 72 -6.79 0.81 -6.77
CA ALA A 72 -7.12 -0.35 -7.58
C ALA A 72 -7.39 0.06 -9.04
N GLU A 73 -8.24 1.08 -9.26
CA GLU A 73 -8.55 1.62 -10.59
C GLU A 73 -7.29 2.05 -11.34
N ARG A 74 -6.46 2.92 -10.72
CA ARG A 74 -5.20 3.38 -11.33
C ARG A 74 -4.21 2.26 -11.59
N THR A 75 -4.22 1.22 -10.75
CA THR A 75 -3.35 0.05 -10.96
C THR A 75 -3.80 -0.73 -12.18
N VAL A 76 -5.10 -1.00 -12.31
CA VAL A 76 -5.66 -1.69 -13.48
C VAL A 76 -5.43 -0.89 -14.77
N GLU A 77 -5.66 0.43 -14.75
CA GLU A 77 -5.38 1.30 -15.90
C GLU A 77 -3.91 1.22 -16.33
N ARG A 78 -2.97 1.24 -15.37
CA ARG A 78 -1.54 1.10 -15.65
C ARG A 78 -1.19 -0.28 -16.22
N LEU A 79 -1.83 -1.34 -15.74
CA LEU A 79 -1.62 -2.70 -16.26
C LEU A 79 -2.15 -2.83 -17.70
N GLN A 80 -3.32 -2.27 -18.00
CA GLN A 80 -3.84 -2.24 -19.37
C GLN A 80 -2.88 -1.51 -20.32
N ALA A 81 -2.38 -0.33 -19.91
CA ALA A 81 -1.38 0.40 -20.68
C ALA A 81 -0.04 -0.35 -20.83
N TYR A 82 0.30 -1.21 -19.86
CA TYR A 82 1.47 -2.08 -19.92
C TYR A 82 1.28 -3.27 -20.88
N ASP A 83 0.05 -3.80 -20.99
CA ASP A 83 -0.28 -4.91 -21.90
C ASP A 83 -0.30 -4.46 -23.38
N ASP A 84 -0.71 -3.22 -23.65
CA ASP A 84 -0.81 -2.65 -25.01
C ASP A 84 0.54 -2.45 -25.73
N ASP A 85 1.67 -2.82 -25.11
CA ASP A 85 3.04 -2.90 -25.68
C ASP A 85 3.55 -1.63 -26.40
N ALA A 86 2.91 -0.49 -26.14
CA ALA A 86 3.01 0.68 -27.00
C ALA A 86 4.31 1.48 -26.83
N THR A 87 5.10 1.23 -25.79
CA THR A 87 6.26 2.08 -25.43
C THR A 87 7.55 1.31 -25.25
N GLU A 88 8.68 1.99 -25.53
CA GLU A 88 10.02 1.48 -25.24
C GLU A 88 10.20 1.10 -23.77
N TYR A 89 9.59 1.86 -22.85
CA TYR A 89 9.66 1.61 -21.41
C TYR A 89 9.00 0.31 -20.99
N VAL A 90 7.89 -0.10 -21.61
CA VAL A 90 7.24 -1.40 -21.32
C VAL A 90 8.18 -2.55 -21.69
N ARG A 91 8.84 -2.46 -22.85
CA ARG A 91 9.81 -3.47 -23.29
C ARG A 91 11.00 -3.55 -22.35
N MET A 92 11.58 -2.40 -21.97
CA MET A 92 12.66 -2.35 -21.00
C MET A 92 12.24 -2.92 -19.64
N ALA A 93 11.01 -2.65 -19.20
CA ALA A 93 10.51 -3.17 -17.95
C ALA A 93 10.40 -4.70 -17.97
N ARG A 94 9.90 -5.30 -19.07
CA ARG A 94 9.85 -6.76 -19.26
C ARG A 94 11.23 -7.41 -19.30
N GLU A 95 12.21 -6.71 -19.87
CA GLU A 95 13.59 -7.21 -19.97
C GLU A 95 14.32 -7.18 -18.61
N HIS A 96 14.11 -6.12 -17.82
CA HIS A 96 14.85 -5.89 -16.58
C HIS A 96 14.14 -6.36 -15.31
N TYR A 97 12.82 -6.56 -15.35
CA TYR A 97 12.03 -6.96 -14.19
C TYR A 97 11.23 -8.23 -14.47
N ASP A 98 11.31 -9.18 -13.53
CA ASP A 98 10.41 -10.34 -13.48
C ASP A 98 9.02 -9.85 -13.02
N SER A 99 8.27 -9.37 -13.99
CA SER A 99 7.01 -8.66 -13.77
C SER A 99 5.84 -9.59 -14.02
N ASP A 100 5.43 -10.30 -12.96
CA ASP A 100 4.13 -10.97 -12.93
C ASP A 100 3.03 -9.91 -12.77
N ALA A 101 2.65 -9.30 -13.89
CA ALA A 101 1.62 -8.28 -13.96
C ALA A 101 0.26 -8.78 -13.43
N GLU A 102 0.00 -10.09 -13.55
CA GLU A 102 -1.25 -10.69 -13.10
C GLU A 102 -1.37 -10.66 -11.58
N ARG A 103 -0.26 -10.80 -10.85
CA ARG A 103 -0.24 -10.64 -9.39
C ARG A 103 -0.81 -9.28 -8.95
N TYR A 104 -0.48 -8.21 -9.66
CA TYR A 104 -1.00 -6.87 -9.34
C TYR A 104 -2.48 -6.72 -9.69
N ARG A 105 -2.93 -7.39 -10.77
CA ARG A 105 -4.35 -7.43 -11.14
C ARG A 105 -5.16 -8.13 -10.05
N GLN A 106 -4.70 -9.30 -9.62
CA GLN A 106 -5.36 -10.08 -8.58
C GLN A 106 -5.46 -9.29 -7.26
N ALA A 107 -4.36 -8.67 -6.82
CA ALA A 107 -4.36 -7.84 -5.62
C ALA A 107 -5.36 -6.66 -5.70
N ALA A 108 -5.47 -6.01 -6.87
CA ALA A 108 -6.45 -4.93 -7.06
C ALA A 108 -7.90 -5.42 -6.99
N VAL A 109 -8.19 -6.60 -7.56
CA VAL A 109 -9.53 -7.22 -7.51
C VAL A 109 -9.88 -7.64 -6.09
N GLU A 110 -8.98 -8.34 -5.40
CA GLU A 110 -9.19 -8.79 -4.02
C GLU A 110 -9.46 -7.62 -3.07
N ALA A 111 -8.76 -6.49 -3.24
CA ALA A 111 -9.00 -5.29 -2.45
C ALA A 111 -10.42 -4.71 -2.67
N LEU A 112 -10.91 -4.70 -3.90
CA LEU A 112 -12.25 -4.22 -4.24
C LEU A 112 -13.35 -5.17 -3.74
N GLU A 113 -13.16 -6.48 -3.90
CA GLU A 113 -14.06 -7.50 -3.37
C GLU A 113 -14.15 -7.42 -1.84
N GLY A 114 -13.03 -7.16 -1.17
CA GLY A 114 -12.97 -6.95 0.27
C GLY A 114 -13.83 -5.76 0.73
N LEU A 115 -13.79 -4.64 0.00
CA LEU A 115 -14.65 -3.49 0.28
C LEU A 115 -16.13 -3.77 0.01
N GLU A 116 -16.46 -4.45 -1.08
CA GLU A 116 -17.85 -4.81 -1.39
C GLU A 116 -18.46 -5.74 -0.33
N ALA A 117 -17.68 -6.73 0.14
CA ALA A 117 -18.07 -7.61 1.22
C ALA A 117 -18.30 -6.85 2.52
N GLN A 118 -17.45 -5.87 2.85
CA GLN A 118 -17.61 -5.02 4.02
C GLN A 118 -18.88 -4.15 3.91
N ALA A 119 -19.08 -3.47 2.79
CA ALA A 119 -20.25 -2.63 2.54
C ALA A 119 -21.57 -3.42 2.57
N THR A 120 -21.55 -4.68 2.12
CA THR A 120 -22.71 -5.58 2.19
C THR A 120 -23.00 -6.03 3.62
N ALA A 121 -21.97 -6.22 4.44
CA ALA A 121 -22.13 -6.60 5.85
C ALA A 121 -22.68 -5.44 6.72
N ASP A 122 -22.37 -4.20 6.34
CA ASP A 122 -22.79 -2.99 7.06
C ASP A 122 -24.22 -2.50 6.69
N ALA A 123 -24.87 -3.11 5.68
CA ALA A 123 -26.19 -2.74 5.15
C ALA A 123 -27.36 -3.52 5.78
#